data_AF-A0A1A8BLZ5-F1
#
_entry.id   AF-A0A1A8BLZ5-F1
#
_cell.length_a   1.000
_cell.length_b   1.000
_cell.length_c   1.000
_cell.angle_alpha   90.00
_cell.angle_beta   90.00
_cell.angle_gamma   90.00
#
_symmetry.space_group_name_H-M   'P 1'
#
loop_
_entity.id
_entity.type
_entity.pdbx_description
1 polymer ?
#
loop_
_entity_poly.entity_id
_entity_poly.type
_entity_poly.pdbx_seq_one_letter_code
_entity_poly.pdbx_strand_id
1 'polypeptide(L)'
;DIIEMDSKRVPRDKLACITRCSKHIFSAIRITKNEPASADDFLPALIYIVLKANPPRLQSNIQYITRFCNPSRLMTGEDGYYFTNLCCAVAFIEKLNAQSLNLSPEEFERFMSGQTSPRFSSSDSDWPCSESGLGTTVTNPVLVQLNHNLELLTGLCTRQEAVMEAAQSLQADLLTWSDSVQQEVHNILEKYPLEIISKVSAIDANTDNDNLPSPIKPQVFAD
;
A
#
# COMPACT_ATOMS: atom_id res chain seq x y z
N ASP A 1 19.52 17.83 10.34
CA ASP A 1 20.70 17.80 11.22
C ASP A 1 21.86 16.98 10.71
N ILE A 2 21.70 15.67 10.45
CA ILE A 2 22.85 14.81 10.07
C ILE A 2 23.54 15.25 8.75
N ILE A 3 22.78 15.75 7.78
CA ILE A 3 23.31 16.32 6.53
C ILE A 3 24.05 17.64 6.79
N GLU A 4 23.51 18.46 7.70
CA GLU A 4 24.07 19.77 8.07
C GLU A 4 25.43 19.65 8.78
N MET A 5 25.76 18.47 9.32
CA MET A 5 27.03 18.18 9.97
C MET A 5 28.24 18.59 9.12
N ASP A 6 28.22 18.32 7.81
CA ASP A 6 29.37 18.62 6.93
C ASP A 6 29.63 20.13 6.83
N SER A 7 28.57 20.96 6.89
CA SER A 7 28.66 22.42 6.81
C SER A 7 29.36 23.06 8.01
N LYS A 8 29.47 22.36 9.14
CA LYS A 8 30.09 22.89 10.36
C LYS A 8 31.61 22.78 10.30
N ARG A 9 32.32 23.80 10.77
CA ARG A 9 33.80 23.82 10.76
C ARG A 9 34.43 23.25 12.02
N VAL A 10 33.78 23.43 13.16
CA VAL A 10 34.32 23.01 14.46
C VAL A 10 33.81 21.61 14.83
N PRO A 11 34.66 20.69 15.35
CA PRO A 11 34.22 19.36 15.79
C PRO A 11 33.06 19.38 16.79
N ARG A 12 33.05 20.37 17.68
CA ARG A 12 31.97 20.59 18.65
C ARG A 12 30.61 20.85 17.98
N ASP A 13 30.60 21.66 16.92
CA ASP A 13 29.35 21.97 16.21
C ASP A 13 28.86 20.78 15.39
N LYS A 14 29.79 19.97 14.86
CA LYS A 14 29.46 18.69 14.24
C LYS A 14 28.82 17.72 15.23
N LEU A 15 29.39 17.60 16.44
CA LEU A 15 28.80 16.82 17.53
C LEU A 15 27.41 17.34 17.90
N ALA A 16 27.22 18.66 17.97
CA ALA A 16 25.91 19.25 18.24
C ALA A 16 24.86 18.88 17.17
N CYS A 17 25.25 18.79 15.89
CA CYS A 17 24.36 18.27 14.83
C CYS A 17 23.98 16.81 15.07
N ILE A 18 24.93 15.97 15.48
CA ILE A 18 24.68 14.55 15.80
C ILE A 18 23.72 14.45 17.00
N THR A 19 24.00 15.17 18.09
CA THR A 19 23.16 15.22 19.29
C THR A 19 21.75 15.72 18.98
N ARG A 20 21.60 16.76 18.15
CA ARG A 20 20.28 17.25 17.73
C ARG A 20 19.53 16.21 16.90
N CYS A 21 20.21 15.55 15.97
CA CYS A 21 19.65 14.46 15.19
C CYS A 21 19.14 13.34 16.11
N SER A 22 19.93 12.93 17.09
CA SER A 22 19.55 11.91 18.06
C SER A 22 18.33 12.33 18.86
N LYS A 23 18.28 13.57 19.37
CA LYS A 23 17.11 14.10 20.11
C LYS A 23 15.85 14.10 19.26
N HIS A 24 15.93 14.42 17.97
CA HIS A 24 14.81 14.29 17.04
C HIS A 24 14.36 12.84 16.85
N ILE A 25 15.30 11.89 16.79
CA ILE A 25 14.99 10.44 16.74
C ILE A 25 14.26 10.01 18.02
N PHE A 26 14.76 10.37 19.21
CA PHE A 26 14.09 10.08 20.49
C PHE A 26 12.68 10.67 20.53
N SER A 27 12.51 11.90 20.06
CA SER A 27 11.19 12.54 19.97
C SER A 27 10.26 11.78 19.03
N ALA A 28 10.76 11.34 17.87
CA ALA A 28 9.97 10.58 16.91
C ALA A 28 9.54 9.22 17.48
N ILE A 29 10.44 8.49 18.14
CA ILE A 29 10.12 7.19 18.77
C ILE A 29 9.11 7.37 19.90
N ARG A 30 9.25 8.42 20.71
CA ARG A 30 8.31 8.70 21.79
C ARG A 30 6.89 8.96 21.28
N ILE A 31 6.76 9.67 20.14
CA ILE A 31 5.46 9.94 19.50
C ILE A 31 4.85 8.64 18.95
N THR A 32 5.65 7.73 18.40
CA THR A 32 5.13 6.50 17.78
C THR A 32 4.82 5.40 18.77
N LYS A 33 5.61 5.24 19.85
CA LYS A 33 5.45 4.16 20.83
C LYS A 33 4.74 4.57 22.12
N ASN A 34 4.51 5.87 22.37
CA ASN A 34 4.01 6.42 23.64
C ASN A 34 4.82 6.05 24.90
N GLU A 35 6.00 5.43 24.73
CA GLU A 35 6.91 5.00 25.79
C GLU A 35 8.28 5.67 25.62
N PRO A 36 9.09 5.80 26.69
CA PRO A 36 10.47 6.25 26.57
C PRO A 36 11.27 5.31 25.67
N ALA A 37 11.95 5.85 24.66
CA ALA A 37 12.72 5.04 23.73
C ALA A 37 13.92 4.37 24.43
N SER A 38 14.07 3.06 24.22
CA SER A 38 15.27 2.33 24.66
C SER A 38 16.43 2.52 23.68
N ALA A 39 17.64 2.14 24.09
CA ALA A 39 18.79 2.08 23.19
C ALA A 39 18.56 1.13 22.01
N ASP A 40 17.82 0.04 22.23
CA ASP A 40 17.46 -0.95 21.20
C ASP A 40 16.49 -0.39 20.15
N ASP A 41 15.74 0.66 20.49
CA ASP A 41 14.89 1.39 19.54
C ASP A 41 15.68 2.47 18.79
N PHE A 42 16.66 3.06 19.47
CA PHE A 42 17.42 4.19 18.95
C PHE A 42 18.39 3.78 17.83
N LEU A 43 19.18 2.73 18.03
CA LEU A 43 20.24 2.37 17.08
C LEU A 43 19.70 1.97 15.70
N PRO A 44 18.66 1.11 15.57
CA PRO A 44 18.06 0.81 14.27
C PRO A 44 17.47 2.05 13.59
N ALA A 45 16.86 2.95 14.37
CA ALA A 45 16.34 4.22 13.84
C ALA A 45 17.47 5.13 13.34
N LEU A 46 18.59 5.20 14.04
CA LEU A 46 19.76 5.95 13.61
C LEU A 46 20.35 5.38 12.31
N ILE A 47 20.49 4.05 12.20
CA ILE A 47 20.95 3.37 10.98
C ILE A 47 20.04 3.73 9.80
N TYR A 48 18.72 3.66 10.00
CA TYR A 48 17.73 4.02 9.00
C TYR A 48 17.88 5.48 8.53
N ILE A 49 18.02 6.43 9.47
CA ILE A 49 18.21 7.84 9.14
C ILE A 49 19.52 8.07 8.37
N VAL A 50 20.62 7.40 8.73
CA VAL A 50 21.89 7.49 8.00
C VAL A 50 21.75 6.96 6.57
N LEU A 51 21.10 5.81 6.40
CA LEU A 51 20.83 5.23 5.07
C LEU A 51 19.96 6.15 4.20
N LYS A 52 18.91 6.77 4.78
CA LYS A 52 18.01 7.66 4.04
C LYS A 52 18.61 9.02 3.75
N ALA A 53 19.34 9.59 4.70
CA ALA A 53 19.91 10.92 4.56
C ALA A 53 21.17 10.94 3.68
N ASN A 54 21.89 9.83 3.61
CA ASN A 54 23.18 9.69 2.93
C ASN A 54 24.11 10.90 3.13
N PRO A 55 24.56 11.19 4.38
CA PRO A 55 25.27 12.42 4.70
C PRO A 55 26.55 12.58 3.87
N PRO A 56 26.81 13.77 3.30
CA PRO A 56 28.00 14.00 2.49
C PRO A 56 29.26 13.82 3.34
N ARG A 57 30.27 13.15 2.78
CA ARG A 57 31.59 12.96 3.40
C ARG A 57 31.51 12.37 4.82
N LEU A 58 30.56 11.48 5.08
CA LEU A 58 30.30 10.91 6.41
C LEU A 58 31.58 10.35 7.07
N GLN A 59 32.34 9.52 6.35
CA GLN A 59 33.56 8.92 6.89
C GLN A 59 34.64 9.95 7.22
N SER A 60 34.80 10.97 6.37
CA SER A 60 35.73 12.08 6.64
C SER A 60 35.31 12.89 7.86
N ASN A 61 34.00 13.13 8.03
CA ASN A 61 33.46 13.86 9.18
C ASN A 61 33.69 13.10 10.50
N ILE A 62 33.42 11.79 10.52
CA ILE A 62 33.69 10.93 11.68
C ILE A 62 35.16 10.99 12.05
N GLN A 63 36.03 10.75 11.08
CA GLN A 63 37.48 10.79 11.28
C GLN A 63 37.99 12.17 11.74
N TYR A 64 37.41 13.26 11.23
CA TYR A 64 37.75 14.61 11.64
C TYR A 64 37.38 14.85 13.12
N ILE A 65 36.18 14.43 13.54
CA ILE A 65 35.75 14.54 14.94
C ILE A 65 36.67 13.69 15.84
N THR A 66 36.98 12.45 15.46
CA THR A 66 37.87 11.56 16.23
C THR A 66 39.26 12.17 16.43
N ARG A 67 39.81 12.86 15.43
CA ARG A 67 41.18 13.40 15.48
C ARG A 67 41.29 14.77 16.16
N PHE A 68 40.27 15.62 16.02
CA PHE A 68 40.37 17.04 16.41
C PHE A 68 39.44 17.44 17.56
N CYS A 69 38.55 16.55 18.02
CA CYS A 69 37.74 16.83 19.20
C CYS A 69 38.52 16.55 20.50
N ASN A 70 38.22 17.30 21.56
CA ASN A 70 38.79 17.05 22.88
C ASN A 70 38.35 15.66 23.39
N PRO A 71 39.28 14.74 23.73
CA PRO A 71 38.95 13.39 24.20
C PRO A 71 38.03 13.37 25.41
N SER A 72 38.12 14.35 26.33
CA SER A 72 37.25 14.40 27.50
C SER A 72 35.77 14.55 27.13
N ARG A 73 35.46 15.26 26.04
CA ARG A 73 34.09 15.41 25.53
C ARG A 73 33.60 14.16 24.79
N LEU A 74 34.50 13.42 24.15
CA LEU A 74 34.14 12.15 23.52
C LEU A 74 33.95 11.03 24.55
N MET A 75 34.70 11.08 25.67
CA MET A 75 34.65 10.10 26.75
C MET A 75 33.59 10.41 27.81
N THR A 76 33.00 11.60 27.82
CA THR A 76 32.06 12.03 28.85
C THR A 76 30.92 12.84 28.25
N GLY A 77 29.68 12.45 28.57
CA GLY A 77 28.46 13.17 28.20
C GLY A 77 27.66 12.54 27.06
N GLU A 78 26.51 13.17 26.74
CA GLU A 78 25.58 12.71 25.71
C GLU A 78 26.18 12.76 24.30
N ASP A 79 27.04 13.75 24.01
CA ASP A 79 27.69 13.91 22.70
C ASP A 79 28.55 12.68 22.33
N GLY A 80 29.32 12.16 23.29
CA GLY A 80 30.17 10.98 23.09
C GLY A 80 29.34 9.71 22.86
N TYR A 81 28.24 9.56 23.60
CA TYR A 81 27.32 8.44 23.42
C TYR A 81 26.70 8.43 22.01
N TYR A 82 26.18 9.57 21.54
CA TYR A 82 25.59 9.65 20.20
C TYR A 82 26.63 9.50 19.09
N PHE A 83 27.83 10.06 19.28
CA PHE A 83 28.93 9.86 18.34
C PHE A 83 29.34 8.39 18.24
N THR A 84 29.42 7.69 19.37
CA THR A 84 29.75 6.25 19.40
C THR A 84 28.68 5.44 18.69
N ASN A 85 27.39 5.74 18.92
CA ASN A 85 26.29 5.09 18.21
C ASN A 85 26.33 5.35 16.69
N LEU A 86 26.72 6.56 16.27
CA LEU A 86 26.92 6.86 14.84
C LEU A 86 28.05 6.02 14.25
N CYS A 87 29.18 5.88 14.95
CA CYS A 87 30.27 5.01 14.53
C CYS A 87 29.83 3.54 14.43
N CYS A 88 29.05 3.05 15.41
CA CYS A 88 28.46 1.72 15.37
C CYS A 88 27.51 1.55 14.17
N ALA A 89 26.66 2.55 13.89
CA ALA A 89 25.74 2.52 12.77
C ALA A 89 26.48 2.44 11.43
N VAL A 90 27.55 3.23 11.25
CA VAL A 90 28.36 3.19 10.02
C VAL A 90 29.10 1.85 9.89
N ALA A 91 29.72 1.36 10.95
CA ALA A 91 30.40 0.06 10.93
C ALA A 91 29.43 -1.10 10.66
N PHE A 92 28.18 -1.00 11.14
CA PHE A 92 27.13 -1.96 10.82
C PHE A 92 26.76 -1.91 9.33
N ILE A 93 26.57 -0.72 8.76
CA ILE A 93 26.25 -0.55 7.34
C ILE A 93 27.38 -1.09 6.45
N GLU A 94 28.65 -0.87 6.82
CA GLU A 94 29.81 -1.39 6.08
C GLU A 94 29.90 -2.92 6.08
N LYS A 95 29.41 -3.59 7.13
CA LYS A 95 29.47 -5.06 7.30
C LYS A 95 28.10 -5.72 7.16
N LEU A 96 27.13 -5.01 6.57
CA LEU A 96 25.77 -5.46 6.48
C LEU A 96 25.67 -6.72 5.61
N ASN A 97 25.00 -7.74 6.12
CA ASN A 97 24.77 -9.02 5.44
C ASN A 97 23.30 -9.45 5.51
N ALA A 98 22.94 -10.48 4.74
CA ALA A 98 21.58 -11.00 4.67
C ALA A 98 21.03 -11.41 6.04
N GLN A 99 21.85 -12.08 6.86
CA GLN A 99 21.48 -12.53 8.21
C GLN A 99 21.14 -11.37 9.15
N SER A 100 21.83 -10.23 9.03
CA SER A 100 21.58 -9.03 9.85
C SER A 100 20.21 -8.41 9.57
N LEU A 101 19.63 -8.68 8.40
CA LEU A 101 18.30 -8.21 7.99
C LEU A 101 17.22 -9.29 8.07
N ASN A 102 17.53 -10.49 8.56
CA ASN A 102 16.65 -11.66 8.51
C ASN A 102 16.16 -12.00 7.09
N LEU A 103 17.03 -11.84 6.09
CA LEU A 103 16.76 -12.18 4.69
C LEU A 103 17.53 -13.41 4.25
N SER A 104 17.01 -14.12 3.24
CA SER A 104 17.81 -15.13 2.55
C SER A 104 18.94 -14.47 1.76
N PRO A 105 20.08 -15.16 1.54
CA PRO A 105 21.19 -14.60 0.76
C PRO A 105 20.76 -14.27 -0.68
N GLU A 106 19.84 -15.06 -1.24
CA GLU A 106 19.30 -14.86 -2.59
C GLU A 106 18.47 -13.57 -2.68
N GLU A 107 17.55 -13.33 -1.74
CA GLU A 107 16.76 -12.10 -1.69
C GLU A 107 17.65 -10.87 -1.46
N PHE A 108 18.63 -11.00 -0.57
CA PHE A 108 19.59 -9.93 -0.32
C PHE A 108 20.35 -9.54 -1.59
N GLU A 109 20.88 -10.51 -2.34
CA GLU A 109 21.58 -10.26 -3.60
C GLU A 109 20.65 -9.70 -4.69
N ARG A 110 19.39 -10.15 -4.76
CA ARG A 110 18.38 -9.57 -5.65
C ARG A 110 18.07 -8.11 -5.34
N PHE A 111 18.05 -7.71 -4.07
CA PHE A 111 17.87 -6.31 -3.69
C PHE A 111 19.13 -5.47 -3.92
N MET A 112 20.31 -6.03 -3.64
CA MET A 112 21.60 -5.33 -3.81
C MET A 112 21.98 -5.14 -5.27
N SER A 113 21.59 -6.07 -6.16
CA SER A 113 21.77 -5.93 -7.62
C SER A 113 20.82 -4.90 -8.26
N GLY A 114 19.85 -4.39 -7.49
CA GLY A 114 18.85 -3.43 -7.96
C GLY A 114 17.80 -4.03 -8.88
N GLN A 115 17.81 -5.35 -9.10
CA GLN A 115 16.84 -6.04 -9.96
C GLN A 115 15.44 -6.07 -9.35
N THR A 116 15.32 -6.04 -8.02
CA THR A 116 14.03 -6.08 -7.33
C THR A 116 13.95 -4.98 -6.27
N SER A 117 12.75 -4.44 -6.05
CA SER A 117 12.50 -3.48 -4.98
C SER A 117 11.63 -4.14 -3.90
N PRO A 118 12.00 -4.05 -2.61
CA PRO A 118 11.18 -4.59 -1.52
C PRO A 118 9.76 -4.00 -1.46
N ARG A 119 9.48 -2.91 -2.18
CA ARG A 119 8.15 -2.27 -2.23
C ARG A 119 7.12 -3.08 -3.05
N PHE A 120 7.55 -4.11 -3.77
CA PHE A 120 6.67 -5.02 -4.49
C PHE A 120 7.12 -6.46 -4.24
N SER A 121 6.64 -7.05 -3.14
CA SER A 121 6.45 -8.50 -3.11
C SER A 121 5.17 -8.81 -3.91
N SER A 122 5.24 -8.69 -5.24
CA SER A 122 4.25 -9.35 -6.07
C SER A 122 4.52 -10.84 -5.96
N SER A 123 3.51 -11.56 -5.50
CA SER A 123 3.36 -13.01 -5.67
C SER A 123 3.97 -13.47 -6.99
N ASP A 124 4.64 -14.63 -6.92
CA ASP A 124 5.24 -15.40 -8.02
C ASP A 124 4.62 -15.18 -9.40
N SER A 125 5.49 -15.28 -10.41
CA SER A 125 5.28 -15.23 -11.88
C SER A 125 5.40 -13.86 -12.55
N ASP A 126 6.22 -13.83 -13.61
CA ASP A 126 6.39 -12.75 -14.60
C ASP A 126 7.44 -11.66 -14.33
N TRP A 127 8.60 -12.03 -13.78
CA TRP A 127 9.83 -11.29 -14.11
C TRP A 127 10.46 -11.90 -15.37
N PRO A 128 10.60 -11.18 -16.50
CA PRO A 128 11.40 -11.66 -17.61
C PRO A 128 12.87 -11.54 -17.23
N CYS A 129 13.39 -12.54 -16.50
CA CYS A 129 14.82 -12.79 -16.45
C CYS A 129 15.23 -13.19 -17.87
N SER A 130 15.87 -12.27 -18.59
CA SER A 130 16.46 -12.57 -19.89
C SER A 130 17.48 -13.71 -19.72
N GLU A 131 17.12 -14.88 -20.26
CA GLU A 131 18.03 -15.99 -20.45
C GLU A 131 19.23 -15.57 -21.31
N SER A 132 20.38 -16.15 -20.94
CA SER A 132 21.69 -16.12 -21.60
C SER A 132 21.71 -15.90 -23.11
N GLY A 133 22.49 -14.93 -23.56
CA GLY A 133 22.93 -14.84 -24.96
C GLY A 133 23.49 -13.48 -25.36
N LEU A 134 24.81 -13.31 -25.23
CA LEU A 134 25.67 -12.41 -26.01
C LEU A 134 25.09 -11.05 -26.46
N GLY A 135 25.35 -9.98 -25.69
CA GLY A 135 25.13 -8.61 -26.20
C GLY A 135 25.04 -7.55 -25.10
N THR A 136 26.08 -6.74 -24.99
CA THR A 136 26.17 -5.54 -24.15
C THR A 136 24.97 -4.59 -24.34
N THR A 137 24.03 -4.58 -23.39
CA THR A 137 23.35 -3.34 -22.96
C THR A 137 23.11 -3.42 -21.45
N VAL A 138 23.94 -2.71 -20.68
CA VAL A 138 23.69 -2.46 -19.25
C VAL A 138 22.56 -1.43 -19.19
N THR A 139 21.31 -1.88 -19.32
CA THR A 139 20.15 -1.02 -19.11
C THR A 139 19.93 -0.87 -17.61
N ASN A 140 19.85 0.38 -17.13
CA ASN A 140 19.70 0.69 -15.72
C ASN A 140 18.41 0.02 -15.17
N PRO A 141 18.47 -0.78 -14.10
CA PRO A 141 17.29 -1.48 -13.59
C PRO A 141 16.15 -0.55 -13.19
N VAL A 142 16.45 0.69 -12.78
CA VAL A 142 15.44 1.73 -12.52
C VAL A 142 14.68 2.12 -13.80
N LEU A 143 15.37 2.13 -14.94
CA LEU A 143 14.80 2.48 -16.24
C LEU A 143 13.96 1.32 -16.80
N VAL A 144 14.39 0.08 -16.57
CA VAL A 144 13.59 -1.13 -16.86
C VAL A 144 12.31 -1.12 -16.00
N GLN A 145 12.42 -0.82 -14.71
CA GLN A 145 11.27 -0.71 -13.81
C GLN A 145 10.29 0.40 -14.24
N LEU A 146 10.81 1.56 -14.67
CA LEU A 146 9.97 2.66 -15.14
C LEU A 146 9.19 2.29 -16.40
N ASN A 147 9.86 1.66 -17.36
CA ASN A 147 9.21 1.20 -18.59
C ASN A 147 8.14 0.15 -18.30
N HIS A 148 8.41 -0.79 -17.40
CA HIS A 148 7.41 -1.77 -16.97
C HIS A 148 6.20 -1.12 -16.31
N ASN A 149 6.41 -0.17 -15.39
CA ASN A 149 5.31 0.57 -14.76
C ASN A 149 4.50 1.36 -15.80
N LEU A 150 5.14 1.91 -16.83
CA LEU A 150 4.45 2.61 -17.92
C LEU A 150 3.51 1.65 -18.67
N GLU A 151 3.97 0.44 -18.97
CA GLU A 151 3.19 -0.60 -19.64
C GLU A 151 2.00 -1.08 -18.78
N LEU A 152 2.20 -1.22 -17.47
CA LEU A 152 1.10 -1.51 -16.55
C LEU A 152 0.05 -0.40 -16.51
N LEU A 153 0.49 0.87 -16.53
CA LEU A 153 -0.41 2.02 -16.53
C LEU A 153 -1.19 2.12 -17.85
N THR A 154 -0.56 1.89 -19.00
CA THR A 154 -1.28 1.87 -20.28
C THR A 154 -2.30 0.73 -20.34
N GLY A 155 -1.92 -0.48 -19.87
CA GLY A 155 -2.84 -1.61 -19.76
C GLY A 155 -3.98 -1.41 -18.75
N LEU A 156 -3.77 -0.60 -17.71
CA LEU A 156 -4.83 -0.18 -16.80
C LEU A 156 -5.80 0.80 -17.47
N CYS A 157 -5.29 1.78 -18.21
CA CYS A 157 -6.13 2.74 -18.93
C CYS A 157 -7.04 2.05 -19.95
N THR A 158 -6.51 1.13 -20.76
CA THR A 158 -7.32 0.40 -21.76
C THR A 158 -8.39 -0.46 -21.12
N ARG A 159 -8.08 -1.16 -20.03
CA ARG A 159 -9.07 -1.93 -19.28
C ARG A 159 -10.14 -1.04 -18.66
N GLN A 160 -9.76 0.11 -18.13
CA GLN A 160 -10.71 1.06 -17.57
C GLN A 160 -11.64 1.64 -18.65
N GLU A 161 -11.11 1.94 -19.83
CA GLU A 161 -11.88 2.37 -20.99
C GLU A 161 -12.89 1.30 -21.43
N ALA A 162 -12.45 0.05 -21.59
CA ALA A 162 -13.33 -1.06 -21.96
C ALA A 162 -14.44 -1.31 -20.93
N VAL A 163 -14.12 -1.21 -19.63
CA VAL A 163 -15.13 -1.34 -18.56
C VAL A 163 -16.14 -0.20 -18.60
N MET A 164 -15.70 1.03 -18.85
CA MET A 164 -16.61 2.17 -18.98
C MET A 164 -17.51 2.04 -20.21
N GLU A 165 -16.97 1.60 -21.35
CA GLU A 165 -17.75 1.38 -22.57
C GLU A 165 -18.79 0.26 -22.38
N ALA A 166 -18.39 -0.87 -21.77
CA ALA A 166 -19.31 -1.96 -21.44
C ALA A 166 -20.42 -1.51 -20.47
N ALA A 167 -20.09 -0.67 -19.49
CA ALA A 167 -21.09 -0.12 -18.56
C ALA A 167 -22.08 0.82 -19.26
N GLN A 168 -21.62 1.64 -20.22
CA GLN A 168 -22.49 2.50 -21.02
C GLN A 168 -23.38 1.69 -21.96
N SER A 169 -22.85 0.64 -22.60
CA SER A 169 -23.64 -0.29 -23.42
C SER A 169 -24.73 -0.95 -22.59
N LEU A 170 -24.38 -1.49 -21.42
CA LEU A 170 -25.35 -2.12 -20.52
C LEU A 170 -26.44 -1.12 -20.08
N GLN A 171 -26.08 0.14 -19.83
CA GLN A 171 -27.03 1.19 -19.51
C GLN A 171 -28.02 1.44 -20.66
N ALA A 172 -27.53 1.49 -21.91
CA ALA A 172 -28.38 1.66 -23.09
C ALA A 172 -29.30 0.45 -23.32
N ASP A 173 -28.78 -0.76 -23.11
CA ASP A 173 -29.55 -2.00 -23.24
C ASP A 173 -30.67 -2.08 -22.21
N LEU A 174 -30.42 -1.68 -20.96
CA LEU A 174 -31.44 -1.65 -19.90
C LEU A 174 -32.56 -0.64 -20.19
N LEU A 175 -32.24 0.53 -20.74
CA LEU A 175 -33.24 1.51 -21.15
C LEU A 175 -34.09 0.97 -22.30
N THR A 176 -33.44 0.43 -23.33
CA THR A 176 -34.12 -0.14 -24.51
C THR A 176 -35.00 -1.33 -24.13
N TRP A 177 -34.53 -2.20 -23.25
CA TRP A 177 -35.29 -3.33 -22.74
C TRP A 177 -36.53 -2.87 -21.94
N SER A 178 -36.36 -1.87 -21.06
CA SER A 178 -37.47 -1.28 -20.30
C SER A 178 -38.55 -0.73 -21.22
N ASP A 179 -38.17 0.04 -22.24
CA ASP A 179 -39.10 0.64 -23.20
C ASP A 179 -39.81 -0.44 -24.03
N SER A 180 -39.07 -1.48 -24.48
CA SER A 180 -39.64 -2.60 -25.23
C SER A 180 -40.65 -3.38 -24.40
N VAL A 181 -40.35 -3.67 -23.13
CA VAL A 181 -41.28 -4.35 -22.22
C VAL A 181 -42.53 -3.50 -21.98
N GLN A 182 -42.38 -2.19 -21.76
CA GLN A 182 -43.52 -1.28 -21.60
C GLN A 182 -44.41 -1.26 -22.84
N GLN A 183 -43.81 -1.21 -24.03
CA GLN A 183 -44.54 -1.17 -25.29
C GLN A 183 -45.24 -2.48 -25.61
N GLU A 184 -44.62 -3.62 -25.28
CA GLU A 184 -45.23 -4.94 -25.43
C GLU A 184 -46.41 -5.13 -24.47
N VAL A 185 -46.25 -4.74 -23.20
CA VAL A 185 -47.35 -4.74 -22.21
C VAL A 185 -48.50 -3.83 -22.67
N HIS A 186 -48.19 -2.64 -23.18
CA HIS A 186 -49.19 -1.72 -23.71
C HIS A 186 -49.95 -2.32 -24.91
N ASN A 187 -49.23 -2.90 -25.87
CA ASN A 187 -49.84 -3.60 -27.02
C ASN A 187 -50.75 -4.76 -26.58
N ILE A 188 -50.35 -5.53 -25.56
CA ILE A 188 -51.17 -6.62 -25.03
C ILE A 188 -52.44 -6.06 -24.37
N LEU A 189 -52.33 -4.97 -23.60
CA LEU A 189 -53.48 -4.30 -22.98
C LEU A 189 -54.45 -3.71 -24.02
N GLU A 190 -53.96 -3.16 -25.12
CA GLU A 190 -54.81 -2.66 -26.22
C GLU A 190 -55.47 -3.80 -27.01
N LYS A 191 -54.72 -4.87 -27.28
CA LYS A 191 -55.20 -6.02 -28.05
C LYS A 191 -56.19 -6.90 -27.26
N TYR A 192 -56.07 -6.89 -25.94
CA TYR A 192 -56.96 -7.60 -25.02
C TYR A 192 -57.41 -6.64 -23.90
N PRO A 193 -58.37 -5.74 -24.18
CA PRO A 193 -58.86 -4.80 -23.18
C PRO A 193 -59.47 -5.58 -22.01
N LEU A 194 -58.86 -5.44 -20.84
CA LEU A 194 -59.38 -6.02 -19.60
C LEU A 194 -60.62 -5.24 -19.18
N GLU A 195 -61.80 -5.70 -19.62
CA GLU A 195 -63.06 -5.29 -18.99
C GLU A 195 -63.12 -5.86 -17.57
N ILE A 196 -62.63 -5.09 -16.60
CA ILE A 196 -62.93 -5.35 -15.19
C ILE A 196 -64.40 -5.01 -15.01
N ILE A 197 -65.27 -5.99 -15.24
CA ILE A 197 -66.67 -5.91 -14.80
C ILE A 197 -66.62 -5.98 -13.27
N SER A 198 -66.52 -4.81 -12.63
CA SER A 198 -66.92 -4.65 -11.25
C SER A 198 -68.41 -4.93 -11.19
N LYS A 199 -68.78 -6.18 -10.90
CA LYS A 199 -70.16 -6.50 -10.56
C LYS A 199 -70.45 -5.82 -9.23
N VAL A 200 -71.06 -4.64 -9.31
CA VAL A 200 -71.87 -4.07 -8.25
C VAL A 200 -72.91 -5.12 -7.89
N SER A 201 -72.72 -5.80 -6.76
CA SER A 201 -73.69 -6.74 -6.20
C SER A 201 -74.98 -5.99 -5.84
N ALA A 202 -76.05 -6.23 -6.60
CA ALA A 202 -77.41 -5.91 -6.18
C ALA A 202 -78.39 -6.77 -6.97
N ILE A 203 -78.91 -7.85 -6.34
CA ILE A 203 -80.06 -8.72 -6.68
C ILE A 203 -79.73 -10.16 -6.20
N ASP A 204 -80.45 -10.89 -5.37
CA ASP A 204 -81.71 -10.71 -4.65
C ASP A 204 -81.75 -11.70 -3.46
N ALA A 205 -82.75 -11.51 -2.62
CA ALA A 205 -83.16 -12.31 -1.48
C ALA A 205 -83.11 -13.85 -1.65
N ASN A 206 -82.56 -14.50 -0.61
CA ASN A 206 -83.24 -15.51 0.20
C ASN A 206 -83.90 -16.70 -0.54
N THR A 207 -83.24 -17.87 -0.57
CA THR A 207 -83.89 -19.13 -0.18
C THR A 207 -82.86 -20.19 0.19
N ASP A 208 -83.06 -20.77 1.36
CA ASP A 208 -82.37 -21.91 1.95
C ASP A 208 -82.19 -23.08 0.98
N ASN A 209 -81.01 -23.71 0.96
CA ASN A 209 -80.94 -25.17 1.18
C ASN A 209 -79.52 -25.67 1.45
N ASP A 210 -79.42 -26.40 2.55
CA ASP A 210 -78.25 -27.10 3.06
C ASP A 210 -77.69 -28.16 2.11
N ASN A 211 -76.37 -28.15 1.91
CA ASN A 211 -75.45 -29.32 1.86
C ASN A 211 -74.19 -29.05 1.03
N LEU A 212 -73.28 -28.21 1.54
CA LEU A 212 -71.87 -28.32 1.13
C LEU A 212 -70.95 -28.34 2.37
N PRO A 213 -69.96 -29.27 2.42
CA PRO A 213 -69.07 -29.44 3.55
C PRO A 213 -68.07 -28.28 3.71
N SER A 214 -67.67 -28.03 4.96
CA SER A 214 -66.78 -26.94 5.37
C SER A 214 -65.42 -26.97 4.64
N PRO A 215 -64.89 -25.81 4.19
CA PRO A 215 -63.59 -25.73 3.54
C PRO A 215 -62.44 -26.12 4.49
N ILE A 216 -61.54 -26.99 4.01
CA ILE A 216 -60.33 -27.41 4.74
C ILE A 216 -59.38 -26.21 4.82
N LYS A 217 -59.01 -25.79 6.05
CA LYS A 217 -57.97 -24.78 6.28
C LYS A 217 -56.59 -25.47 6.33
N PRO A 218 -55.56 -24.97 5.63
CA PRO A 218 -54.22 -25.54 5.68
C PRO A 218 -53.57 -25.29 7.06
N GLN A 219 -53.13 -26.36 7.73
CA GLN A 219 -52.24 -26.30 8.89
C GLN A 219 -50.81 -26.03 8.42
N VAL A 220 -50.18 -25.01 9.00
CA VAL A 220 -48.76 -24.73 8.86
C VAL A 220 -48.04 -25.52 9.94
N PHE A 221 -47.29 -26.56 9.57
CA PHE A 221 -46.36 -27.21 10.49
C PHE A 221 -45.00 -26.53 10.35
N ALA A 222 -44.54 -25.93 11.44
CA ALA A 222 -43.17 -25.52 11.67
C ALA A 222 -42.50 -26.59 12.53
N ASP A 223 -41.53 -27.30 11.94
CA ASP A 223 -40.13 -27.41 12.38
C ASP A 223 -39.40 -28.49 11.55
#